data_AF-A0A7C7RKE6-F1
#
_entry.id   AF-A0A7C7RKE6-F1
#
_cell.length_a   1.000
_cell.length_b   1.000
_cell.length_c   1.000
_cell.angle_alpha   90.00
_cell.angle_beta   90.00
_cell.angle_gamma   90.00
#
_symmetry.space_group_name_H-M   'P 1'
#
loop_
_entity.id
_entity.type
_entity.pdbx_description
1 polymer ?
#
loop_
_entity_poly.entity_id
_entity_poly.type
_entity_poly.pdbx_seq_one_letter_code
_entity_poly.pdbx_strand_id
1 'polypeptide(L)'
;MGGTSSIADFIEMLKRAREQVNTSSCMETIGRCNDLITKSVKLALKKAGSEISGPFTLNQLKEAGLPDWYLERVKEACLEAGVLPLCAFILDVPRYNKGCTKLDAKRAVDAAEKIVEATKKFLVSVRGDKDEG
;
A
#
# COMPACT_ATOMS: atom_id res chain seq x y z
N MET A 1 -12.73 -18.87 -1.06
CA MET A 1 -13.40 -17.64 -0.61
C MET A 1 -12.73 -16.44 -1.27
N GLY A 2 -13.19 -16.07 -2.47
CA GLY A 2 -12.69 -14.92 -3.22
C GLY A 2 -13.57 -13.71 -2.91
N GLY A 3 -13.20 -12.94 -1.90
CA GLY A 3 -13.77 -11.60 -1.74
C GLY A 3 -13.15 -10.71 -2.80
N THR A 4 -13.96 -10.09 -3.66
CA THR A 4 -13.53 -8.98 -4.51
C THR A 4 -13.22 -7.79 -3.61
N SER A 5 -12.03 -7.79 -3.01
CA SER A 5 -11.55 -6.70 -2.19
C SER A 5 -11.53 -5.42 -3.01
N SER A 6 -12.46 -4.53 -2.69
CA SER A 6 -12.64 -3.26 -3.38
C SER A 6 -11.85 -2.17 -2.67
N ILE A 7 -11.50 -1.09 -3.37
CA ILE A 7 -10.79 0.03 -2.74
C ILE A 7 -11.54 0.65 -1.54
N ALA A 8 -12.89 0.53 -1.52
CA ALA A 8 -13.71 0.95 -0.39
C ALA A 8 -13.43 0.11 0.89
N ASP A 9 -13.25 -1.20 0.75
CA ASP A 9 -12.89 -2.11 1.84
C ASP A 9 -11.50 -1.74 2.39
N PHE A 10 -10.57 -1.37 1.50
CA PHE A 10 -9.24 -0.92 1.90
C PHE A 10 -9.27 0.38 2.70
N ILE A 11 -10.10 1.34 2.31
CA ILE A 11 -10.29 2.60 3.04
C ILE A 11 -10.89 2.35 4.42
N GLU A 12 -11.85 1.42 4.55
CA GLU A 12 -12.42 1.07 5.86
C GLU A 12 -11.38 0.39 6.76
N MET A 13 -10.60 -0.56 6.21
CA MET A 13 -9.51 -1.20 6.95
C MET A 13 -8.44 -0.18 7.41
N LEU A 14 -8.12 0.81 6.58
CA LEU A 14 -7.21 1.90 6.94
C LEU A 14 -7.76 2.74 8.09
N LYS A 15 -9.05 3.13 8.05
CA LYS A 15 -9.70 3.87 9.14
C LYS A 15 -9.60 3.11 10.46
N ARG A 16 -9.93 1.81 10.44
CA ARG A 16 -9.81 0.93 11.61
C ARG A 16 -8.37 0.87 12.12
N ALA A 17 -7.39 0.73 11.23
CA ALA A 17 -5.97 0.72 11.61
C ALA A 17 -5.54 2.04 12.26
N ARG A 18 -6.05 3.17 11.78
CA ARG A 18 -5.81 4.51 12.36
C ARG A 18 -6.41 4.68 13.75
N GLU A 19 -7.63 4.20 13.96
CA GLU A 19 -8.28 4.22 15.29
C GLU A 19 -7.54 3.30 16.28
N GLN A 20 -7.06 2.16 15.79
CA GLN A 20 -6.40 1.13 16.59
C GLN A 20 -4.90 1.36 16.79
N VAL A 21 -4.28 2.33 16.11
CA VAL A 21 -2.83 2.57 16.16
C VAL A 21 -2.29 2.82 17.58
N ASN A 22 -3.14 3.32 18.48
CA ASN A 22 -2.77 3.63 19.86
C ASN A 22 -3.12 2.52 20.88
N THR A 23 -3.93 1.54 20.47
CA THR A 23 -4.52 0.51 21.36
C THR A 23 -4.13 -0.92 20.97
N SER A 24 -3.89 -1.19 19.69
CA SER A 24 -3.44 -2.49 19.18
C SER A 24 -1.93 -2.67 19.29
N SER A 25 -1.50 -3.93 19.24
CA SER A 25 -0.07 -4.26 19.15
C SER A 25 0.54 -3.60 17.92
N CYS A 26 1.67 -2.90 18.12
CA CYS A 26 2.42 -2.24 17.05
C CYS A 26 2.68 -3.19 15.86
N MET A 27 3.07 -4.43 16.17
CA MET A 27 3.34 -5.48 15.19
C MET A 27 2.09 -5.90 14.40
N GLU A 28 0.94 -5.96 15.05
CA GLU A 28 -0.32 -6.26 14.37
C GLU A 28 -0.74 -5.12 13.44
N THR A 29 -0.62 -3.87 13.88
CA THR A 29 -0.93 -2.70 13.06
C THR A 29 -0.05 -2.66 11.81
N ILE A 30 1.26 -2.82 11.97
CA ILE A 30 2.21 -2.90 10.85
C ILE A 30 1.88 -4.07 9.91
N GLY A 31 1.58 -5.25 10.46
CA GLY A 31 1.20 -6.42 9.66
C GLY A 31 -0.05 -6.16 8.80
N ARG A 32 -1.07 -5.49 9.36
CA ARG A 32 -2.27 -5.10 8.63
C ARG A 32 -1.99 -4.03 7.59
N CYS A 33 -1.19 -3.02 7.90
CA CYS A 33 -0.76 -1.99 6.94
C CYS A 33 0.00 -2.60 5.76
N ASN A 34 0.88 -3.56 6.01
CA ASN A 34 1.60 -4.31 4.99
C ASN A 34 0.70 -5.07 4.03
N ASP A 35 -0.25 -5.82 4.58
CA ASP A 35 -1.24 -6.55 3.80
C ASP A 35 -2.08 -5.58 2.95
N LEU A 36 -2.47 -4.44 3.53
CA LEU A 36 -3.24 -3.40 2.86
C LEU A 36 -2.49 -2.74 1.69
N ILE A 37 -1.23 -2.39 1.89
CA ILE A 37 -0.34 -1.86 0.84
C ILE A 37 -0.22 -2.88 -0.29
N THR A 38 0.09 -4.14 0.04
CA THR A 38 0.24 -5.22 -0.94
C THR A 38 -1.01 -5.40 -1.78
N LYS A 39 -2.18 -5.46 -1.13
CA LYS A 39 -3.48 -5.59 -1.81
C LYS A 39 -3.79 -4.37 -2.68
N SER A 40 -3.45 -3.16 -2.22
CA SER A 40 -3.68 -1.91 -2.96
C SER A 40 -2.82 -1.82 -4.22
N VAL A 41 -1.56 -2.23 -4.15
CA VAL A 41 -0.66 -2.29 -5.32
C VAL A 41 -1.12 -3.38 -6.29
N LYS A 42 -1.48 -4.57 -5.81
CA LYS A 42 -2.04 -5.64 -6.67
C LYS A 42 -3.31 -5.19 -7.38
N LEU A 43 -4.17 -4.43 -6.72
CA LEU A 43 -5.37 -3.88 -7.34
C LEU A 43 -5.04 -2.88 -8.46
N ALA A 44 -4.05 -2.01 -8.24
CA ALA A 44 -3.57 -1.07 -9.25
C ALA A 44 -2.95 -1.81 -10.45
N LEU A 45 -2.09 -2.79 -10.20
CA LEU A 45 -1.47 -3.64 -11.22
C LEU A 45 -2.51 -4.39 -12.05
N LYS A 46 -3.48 -5.03 -11.39
CA LYS A 46 -4.59 -5.73 -12.07
C LYS A 46 -5.37 -4.79 -12.97
N LYS A 47 -5.59 -3.54 -12.52
CA LYS A 47 -6.28 -2.53 -13.33
C LYS A 47 -5.42 -2.04 -14.50
N ALA A 48 -4.09 -2.00 -14.35
CA ALA A 48 -3.14 -1.72 -15.43
C ALA A 48 -2.93 -2.91 -16.39
N GLY A 49 -3.57 -4.06 -16.15
CA GLY A 49 -3.42 -5.26 -16.97
C GLY A 49 -2.17 -6.09 -16.68
N SER A 50 -1.49 -5.82 -15.56
CA SER A 50 -0.30 -6.55 -15.12
C SER A 50 -0.59 -7.40 -13.88
N GLU A 51 -0.03 -8.60 -13.83
CA GLU A 51 -0.13 -9.48 -12.67
C GLU A 51 1.28 -9.88 -12.19
N ILE A 52 1.82 -9.09 -11.26
CA ILE A 52 3.11 -9.38 -10.63
C ILE A 52 2.85 -10.14 -9.34
N SER A 53 3.47 -11.31 -9.20
CA SER A 53 3.58 -12.02 -7.92
C SER A 53 4.77 -11.42 -7.18
N GLY A 54 4.53 -10.53 -6.21
CA GLY A 54 5.57 -9.74 -5.54
C GLY A 54 6.71 -10.55 -4.88
N PRO A 55 7.73 -9.89 -4.29
CA PRO A 55 7.79 -8.47 -3.94
C PRO A 55 7.83 -7.55 -5.16
N PHE A 56 7.18 -6.39 -5.06
CA PHE A 56 7.20 -5.39 -6.12
C PHE A 56 8.44 -4.51 -5.98
N THR A 57 8.94 -4.01 -7.10
CA THR A 57 9.96 -2.96 -7.14
C THR A 57 9.41 -1.76 -7.90
N LEU A 58 9.97 -0.56 -7.67
CA LEU A 58 9.57 0.64 -8.42
C LEU A 58 9.69 0.43 -9.94
N ASN A 59 10.73 -0.29 -10.38
CA ASN A 59 10.91 -0.63 -11.80
C ASN A 59 9.78 -1.54 -12.32
N GLN A 60 9.44 -2.61 -11.60
CA GLN A 60 8.33 -3.49 -12.01
C GLN A 60 6.99 -2.76 -12.06
N LEU A 61 6.75 -1.83 -11.11
CA LEU A 61 5.54 -1.01 -11.13
C LEU A 61 5.51 -0.07 -12.34
N LYS A 62 6.66 0.51 -12.69
CA LYS A 62 6.82 1.34 -13.89
C LYS A 62 6.58 0.53 -15.17
N GLU A 63 7.21 -0.64 -15.28
CA GLU A 63 7.06 -1.56 -16.41
C GLU A 63 5.62 -2.06 -16.55
N ALA A 64 4.90 -2.19 -15.43
CA ALA A 64 3.48 -2.53 -15.41
C ALA A 64 2.55 -1.39 -15.88
N GLY A 65 3.08 -0.20 -16.21
CA GLY A 65 2.29 0.92 -16.70
C GLY A 65 1.69 1.80 -15.60
N LEU A 66 2.18 1.72 -14.36
CA LEU A 66 1.79 2.68 -13.33
C LEU A 66 2.45 4.04 -13.58
N PRO A 67 1.70 5.15 -13.48
CA PRO A 67 2.21 6.48 -13.81
C PRO A 67 3.24 6.97 -12.78
N ASP A 68 4.16 7.86 -13.19
CA ASP A 68 5.25 8.33 -12.32
C ASP A 68 4.75 8.91 -10.99
N TRP A 69 3.65 9.66 -10.99
CA TRP A 69 3.07 10.20 -9.75
C TRP A 69 2.63 9.11 -8.75
N TYR A 70 2.27 7.91 -9.23
CA TYR A 70 1.94 6.76 -8.38
C TYR A 70 3.23 6.16 -7.80
N LEU A 71 4.27 6.05 -8.62
CA LEU A 71 5.60 5.56 -8.21
C LEU A 71 6.26 6.48 -7.18
N GLU A 72 6.07 7.80 -7.31
CA GLU A 72 6.50 8.78 -6.32
C GLU A 72 5.84 8.54 -4.97
N ARG A 73 4.51 8.32 -4.94
CA ARG A 73 3.77 8.02 -3.70
C ARG A 73 4.24 6.74 -3.04
N VAL A 74 4.57 5.73 -3.85
CA VAL A 74 5.21 4.50 -3.38
C VAL A 74 6.54 4.80 -2.70
N LYS A 75 7.39 5.59 -3.37
CA LYS A 75 8.72 5.92 -2.86
C LYS A 75 8.63 6.72 -1.56
N GLU A 76 7.73 7.70 -1.48
CA GLU A 76 7.44 8.49 -0.27
C GLU A 76 7.00 7.56 0.88
N ALA A 77 6.05 6.66 0.63
CA ALA A 77 5.57 5.72 1.63
C ALA A 77 6.69 4.79 2.17
N CYS A 78 7.57 4.28 1.31
CA CYS A 78 8.74 3.51 1.74
C CYS A 78 9.71 4.33 2.60
N LEU A 79 9.98 5.58 2.21
CA LEU A 79 10.89 6.49 2.93
C LEU A 79 10.37 6.77 4.34
N GLU A 80 9.09 7.12 4.45
CA GLU A 80 8.46 7.47 5.73
C GLU A 80 8.32 6.28 6.67
N ALA A 81 8.13 5.07 6.11
CA ALA A 81 8.11 3.85 6.90
C ALA A 81 9.51 3.39 7.33
N GLY A 82 10.59 4.02 6.85
CA GLY A 82 11.97 3.71 7.25
C GLY A 82 12.52 2.40 6.66
N VAL A 83 12.02 1.94 5.51
CA VAL A 83 12.32 0.62 4.91
C VAL A 83 13.36 0.69 3.77
N LEU A 84 13.81 1.89 3.38
CA LEU A 84 14.83 2.04 2.34
C LEU A 84 16.24 1.72 2.85
N PRO A 85 17.09 1.04 2.03
CA PRO A 85 17.09 1.06 0.56
C PRO A 85 16.33 -0.08 -0.16
N LEU A 86 15.66 -0.99 0.56
CA LEU A 86 14.98 -2.15 -0.02
C LEU A 86 13.46 -1.92 -0.12
N CYS A 87 13.00 -1.09 -1.08
CA CYS A 87 11.57 -1.09 -1.49
C CYS A 87 11.21 -2.38 -2.25
N ALA A 88 11.45 -3.54 -1.63
CA ALA A 88 10.71 -4.75 -1.92
C ALA A 88 9.51 -4.68 -0.97
N PHE A 89 8.32 -4.34 -1.48
CA PHE A 89 7.08 -3.89 -0.81
C PHE A 89 6.50 -4.63 0.41
N ILE A 90 7.25 -5.54 1.01
CA ILE A 90 7.05 -5.88 2.40
C ILE A 90 7.65 -4.68 3.14
N LEU A 91 6.87 -3.93 3.94
CA LEU A 91 7.51 -3.17 5.00
C LEU A 91 8.22 -4.23 5.83
N ASP A 92 9.51 -4.42 5.55
CA ASP A 92 10.46 -5.10 6.42
C ASP A 92 10.67 -4.16 7.60
N VAL A 93 9.56 -3.77 8.25
CA VAL A 93 9.58 -3.35 9.63
C VAL A 93 9.87 -4.68 10.30
N PRO A 94 11.12 -4.87 10.75
CA PRO A 94 11.59 -6.18 11.07
C PRO A 94 10.64 -6.72 12.13
N ARG A 95 9.95 -7.82 11.80
CA ARG A 95 9.26 -8.64 12.81
C ARG A 95 10.21 -9.07 13.95
N TYR A 96 11.50 -8.79 13.75
CA TYR A 96 12.65 -9.06 14.58
C TYR A 96 13.27 -7.82 15.29
N ASN A 97 12.81 -6.57 15.08
CA ASN A 97 13.28 -5.49 15.96
C ASN A 97 12.64 -5.66 17.33
N LYS A 98 13.46 -6.00 18.31
CA LYS A 98 13.17 -5.82 19.74
C LYS A 98 12.93 -4.33 20.02
N GLY A 99 11.74 -3.82 19.71
CA GLY A 99 11.40 -2.41 19.93
C GLY A 99 10.42 -1.80 18.94
N CYS A 100 9.37 -2.51 18.52
CA CYS A 100 8.28 -1.91 17.75
C CYS A 100 7.65 -0.77 18.55
N THR A 101 7.75 0.47 18.06
CA THR A 101 7.25 1.65 18.76
C THR A 101 5.90 2.12 18.21
N LYS A 102 5.15 2.88 19.00
CA LYS A 102 3.94 3.57 18.51
C LYS A 102 4.23 4.48 17.31
N LEU A 103 5.45 4.99 17.19
CA LEU A 103 5.86 5.79 16.03
C LEU A 103 5.95 4.94 14.77
N ASP A 104 6.46 3.71 14.86
CA ASP A 104 6.55 2.78 13.73
C ASP A 104 5.15 2.36 13.25
N ALA A 105 4.23 2.09 14.18
CA ALA A 105 2.84 1.80 13.85
C ALA A 105 2.16 2.98 13.13
N LYS A 106 2.41 4.22 13.60
CA LYS A 106 1.90 5.44 12.93
C LYS A 106 2.49 5.60 11.52
N ARG A 107 3.81 5.45 11.38
CA ARG A 107 4.49 5.51 10.07
C ARG A 107 3.94 4.47 9.09
N ALA A 108 3.65 3.26 9.56
CA ALA A 108 3.03 2.23 8.74
C ALA A 108 1.60 2.58 8.31
N VAL A 109 0.80 3.20 9.18
CA VAL A 109 -0.54 3.70 8.84
C VAL A 109 -0.46 4.83 7.81
N ASP A 110 0.43 5.81 8.00
CA ASP A 110 0.66 6.91 7.07
C ASP A 110 1.12 6.40 5.68
N ALA A 111 2.04 5.43 5.66
CA ALA A 111 2.49 4.80 4.42
C ALA A 111 1.32 4.08 3.73
N ALA A 112 0.52 3.32 4.47
CA ALA A 112 -0.64 2.63 3.92
C ALA A 112 -1.69 3.61 3.37
N GLU A 113 -1.93 4.73 4.06
CA GLU A 113 -2.84 5.78 3.61
C GLU A 113 -2.42 6.33 2.25
N LYS A 114 -1.15 6.70 2.10
CA LYS A 114 -0.61 7.23 0.83
C LYS A 114 -0.81 6.26 -0.34
N ILE A 115 -0.54 4.97 -0.13
CA ILE A 115 -0.72 3.96 -1.18
C ILE A 115 -2.19 3.74 -1.51
N VAL A 116 -3.07 3.65 -0.50
CA VAL A 116 -4.50 3.46 -0.70
C VAL A 116 -5.10 4.65 -1.45
N GLU A 117 -4.73 5.88 -1.09
CA GLU A 117 -5.15 7.09 -1.80
C GLU A 117 -4.62 7.16 -3.22
N ALA A 118 -3.34 6.81 -3.45
CA ALA A 118 -2.76 6.73 -4.78
C ALA A 118 -3.48 5.68 -5.64
N THR A 119 -3.78 4.50 -5.08
CA THR A 119 -4.54 3.45 -5.77
C THR A 119 -5.95 3.92 -6.08
N LYS A 120 -6.64 4.57 -5.13
CA LYS A 120 -7.97 5.16 -5.39
C LYS A 120 -7.93 6.15 -6.54
N LYS A 121 -6.98 7.10 -6.52
CA LYS A 121 -6.82 8.10 -7.58
C LYS A 121 -6.52 7.43 -8.92
N PHE A 122 -5.67 6.41 -8.94
CA PHE A 122 -5.35 5.66 -10.14
C PHE A 122 -6.61 4.99 -10.70
N LEU A 123 -7.32 4.22 -9.87
CA LEU A 123 -8.54 3.52 -10.27
C LEU A 123 -9.61 4.46 -10.85
N VAL A 124 -9.75 5.68 -10.32
CA VAL A 124 -10.65 6.70 -10.87
C VAL A 124 -10.13 7.21 -12.22
N SER A 125 -8.83 7.49 -12.34
CA SER A 125 -8.20 7.96 -13.58
C SER A 125 -8.41 6.99 -14.74
N VAL A 126 -8.19 5.69 -14.54
CA VAL A 126 -8.40 4.65 -15.56
C VAL A 126 -9.87 4.19 -15.69
N ARG A 127 -10.81 4.81 -14.97
CA ARG A 127 -12.25 4.59 -15.17
C ARG A 127 -12.88 5.69 -16.03
N GLY A 128 -12.31 6.90 -16.01
CA GLY A 128 -12.69 7.99 -16.91
C GLY A 128 -12.41 7.71 -18.39
N ASP A 129 -11.53 6.74 -18.70
CA ASP A 129 -11.17 6.35 -20.07
C ASP A 129 -12.17 5.38 -20.75
N LYS A 130 -13.25 4.97 -20.06
CA LYS A 130 -14.21 3.97 -20.56
C LYS A 130 -15.60 4.52 -20.94
N ASP A 131 -15.75 5.84 -21.05
CA ASP A 131 -17.03 6.50 -21.38
C ASP A 131 -16.98 7.30 -22.71
N GLU A 132 -15.97 7.08 -23.57
CA GLU A 132 -15.99 7.54 -24.97
C GLU A 132 -15.91 6.33 -25.91
N GLY A 133 -17.05 5.94 -26.48
CA GLY A 133 -17.19 4.89 -27.47
C GLY A 133 -18.64 4.60 -27.82
#